data_AF-A0A6T8HIN1-F1
#
_entry.id   AF-A0A6T8HIN1-F1
#
_cell.length_a   1.000
_cell.length_b   1.000
_cell.length_c   1.000
_cell.angle_alpha   90.00
_cell.angle_beta   90.00
_cell.angle_gamma   90.00
#
_symmetry.space_group_name_H-M   'P 1'
#
loop_
_entity.id
_entity.type
_entity.pdbx_description
1 polymer ?
#
loop_
_entity_poly.entity_id
_entity_poly.type
_entity_poly.pdbx_seq_one_letter_code
_entity_poly.pdbx_strand_id
1 'polypeptide(L)'
;SGVFTSKNSIEMAAAVKNLKIKVGVVKRTAKELTSYEKEITTQTDKVEKMKAEDKPFHDIKQQEEVLKEAQTCLADAKRRLDGAAQDLESLLEEEKDALSGETEMLEEAQALVKQYVVD
;
A
#
# COMPACT_ATOMS: atom_id res chain seq x y z
N SER A 1 42.81 -13.40 1.87
CA SER A 1 41.51 -14.11 1.90
C SER A 1 40.38 -13.32 2.55
N GLY A 2 40.62 -12.28 3.36
CA GLY A 2 39.56 -11.63 4.18
C GLY A 2 38.73 -10.50 3.57
N VAL A 3 38.93 -10.15 2.28
CA VAL A 3 38.18 -9.03 1.64
C VAL A 3 36.85 -9.51 1.03
N PHE A 4 36.75 -10.79 0.68
CA PHE A 4 35.58 -11.37 0.00
C PHE A 4 34.40 -11.61 0.96
N THR A 5 34.67 -12.08 2.17
CA THR A 5 33.65 -12.37 3.19
C THR A 5 33.00 -11.10 3.77
N SER A 6 33.77 -10.03 3.96
CA SER A 6 33.26 -8.77 4.53
C SER A 6 32.37 -7.99 3.56
N LYS A 7 32.66 -8.04 2.25
CA LYS A 7 31.83 -7.38 1.23
C LYS A 7 30.44 -8.02 1.13
N ASN A 8 30.39 -9.36 1.08
CA ASN A 8 29.14 -10.11 1.03
C ASN A 8 28.25 -9.81 2.25
N SER A 9 28.84 -9.71 3.44
CA SER A 9 28.10 -9.42 4.68
C SER A 9 27.44 -8.03 4.69
N ILE A 10 28.10 -7.03 4.09
CA ILE A 10 27.57 -5.66 4.00
C ILE A 10 26.40 -5.61 3.00
N GLU A 11 26.52 -6.34 1.89
CA GLU A 11 25.50 -6.46 0.85
C GLU A 11 24.21 -7.10 1.38
N MET A 12 24.32 -8.22 2.12
CA MET A 12 23.15 -8.84 2.78
C MET A 12 22.45 -7.86 3.72
N ALA A 13 23.22 -7.15 4.56
CA ALA A 13 22.65 -6.21 5.52
C ALA A 13 21.93 -5.03 4.84
N ALA A 14 22.44 -4.57 3.69
CA ALA A 14 21.80 -3.54 2.88
C ALA A 14 20.50 -4.06 2.26
N ALA A 15 20.49 -5.26 1.69
CA ALA A 15 19.30 -5.90 1.11
C ALA A 15 18.20 -6.09 2.16
N VAL A 16 18.53 -6.65 3.34
CA VAL A 16 17.59 -6.84 4.46
C VAL A 16 17.02 -5.51 4.95
N LYS A 17 17.84 -4.45 5.02
CA LYS A 17 17.37 -3.11 5.38
C LYS A 17 16.40 -2.56 4.34
N ASN A 18 16.70 -2.70 3.05
CA ASN A 18 15.83 -2.27 1.97
C ASN A 18 14.50 -3.03 1.97
N LEU A 19 14.55 -4.35 2.18
CA LEU A 19 13.37 -5.21 2.31
C LEU A 19 12.45 -4.69 3.43
N LYS A 20 13.00 -4.45 4.62
CA LYS A 20 12.25 -3.92 5.76
C LYS A 20 11.60 -2.57 5.47
N ILE A 21 12.31 -1.67 4.77
CA ILE A 21 11.79 -0.36 4.39
C ILE A 21 10.61 -0.52 3.43
N LYS A 22 10.77 -1.30 2.36
CA LYS A 22 9.73 -1.48 1.33
C LYS A 22 8.49 -2.20 1.88
N VAL A 23 8.66 -3.26 2.67
CA VAL A 23 7.55 -3.90 3.43
C VAL A 23 6.82 -2.86 4.29
N GLY A 24 7.56 -2.01 4.99
CA GLY A 24 6.99 -0.93 5.79
C GLY A 24 6.21 0.10 4.97
N VAL A 25 6.65 0.42 3.75
CA VAL A 25 5.93 1.31 2.83
C VAL A 25 4.60 0.68 2.42
N VAL A 26 4.61 -0.56 1.92
CA VAL A 26 3.39 -1.28 1.50
C VAL A 26 2.37 -1.36 2.63
N LYS A 27 2.81 -1.70 3.85
CA LYS A 27 1.91 -1.76 5.01
C LYS A 27 1.29 -0.41 5.38
N ARG A 28 2.04 0.69 5.23
CA ARG A 28 1.51 2.03 5.54
C ARG A 28 0.52 2.48 4.47
N THR A 29 0.83 2.30 3.18
CA THR A 29 -0.07 2.65 2.08
C THR A 29 -1.33 1.79 2.09
N ALA A 30 -1.23 0.51 2.48
CA ALA A 30 -2.40 -0.36 2.68
C ALA A 30 -3.32 0.16 3.81
N LYS A 31 -2.75 0.63 4.93
CA LYS A 31 -3.52 1.24 6.02
C LYS A 31 -4.18 2.56 5.60
N GLU A 32 -3.47 3.39 4.83
CA GLU A 32 -4.04 4.62 4.24
C GLU A 32 -5.24 4.28 3.36
N LEU A 33 -5.11 3.28 2.48
CA LEU A 33 -6.20 2.82 1.63
C LEU A 33 -7.43 2.41 2.45
N THR A 34 -7.26 1.57 3.47
CA THR A 34 -8.37 1.17 4.37
C THR A 34 -9.03 2.36 5.07
N SER A 35 -8.28 3.41 5.41
CA SER A 35 -8.85 4.63 5.98
C SER A 35 -9.77 5.34 4.99
N TYR A 36 -9.33 5.48 3.73
CA TYR A 36 -10.15 6.08 2.68
C TYR A 36 -11.37 5.23 2.34
N GLU A 37 -11.28 3.91 2.34
CA GLU A 37 -12.45 3.03 2.14
C GLU A 37 -13.54 3.29 3.19
N LYS A 38 -13.15 3.45 4.47
CA LYS A 38 -14.08 3.79 5.55
C LYS A 38 -14.69 5.18 5.39
N GLU A 39 -13.90 6.14 4.92
CA GLU A 39 -14.39 7.48 4.62
C GLU A 39 -15.43 7.45 3.50
N ILE A 40 -15.18 6.68 2.43
CA ILE A 40 -16.14 6.48 1.33
C ILE A 40 -17.46 5.92 1.85
N THR A 41 -17.42 4.88 2.67
CA THR A 41 -18.64 4.34 3.30
C THR A 41 -19.37 5.42 4.09
N THR A 42 -18.66 6.17 4.92
CA THR A 42 -19.24 7.24 5.75
C THR A 42 -19.90 8.33 4.90
N GLN A 43 -19.24 8.78 3.83
CA GLN A 43 -19.79 9.82 2.94
C GLN A 43 -20.96 9.27 2.10
N THR A 44 -20.90 8.00 1.71
CA THR A 44 -21.98 7.32 0.97
C THR A 44 -23.24 7.23 1.82
N ASP A 45 -23.12 6.72 3.05
CA ASP A 45 -24.22 6.63 4.01
C ASP A 45 -24.84 8.00 4.28
N LYS A 46 -24.00 9.05 4.35
CA LYS A 46 -24.46 10.43 4.53
C LYS A 46 -25.27 10.93 3.32
N VAL A 47 -24.81 10.69 2.09
CA VAL A 47 -25.55 11.03 0.87
C VAL A 47 -26.90 10.31 0.85
N GLU A 48 -26.90 9.00 1.11
CA GLU A 48 -28.12 8.18 1.12
C GLU A 48 -29.12 8.65 2.18
N LYS A 49 -28.65 8.97 3.39
CA LYS A 49 -29.48 9.53 4.44
C LYS A 49 -30.06 10.89 4.05
N MET A 50 -29.28 11.78 3.43
CA MET A 50 -29.77 13.08 2.97
C MET A 50 -30.84 12.94 1.87
N LYS A 51 -30.70 11.95 0.99
CA LYS A 51 -31.72 11.59 0.00
C LYS A 51 -32.99 11.06 0.66
N ALA A 52 -32.86 10.16 1.65
CA ALA A 52 -34.00 9.60 2.38
C ALA A 52 -34.76 10.64 3.23
N GLU A 53 -34.07 11.68 3.70
CA GLU A 53 -34.67 12.80 4.45
C GLU A 53 -35.19 13.94 3.55
N ASP A 54 -35.25 13.74 2.22
CA ASP A 54 -35.66 14.75 1.23
C ASP A 54 -35.00 16.13 1.44
N LYS A 55 -33.68 16.13 1.73
CA LYS A 55 -32.92 17.37 1.88
C LYS A 55 -32.93 18.20 0.59
N PRO A 56 -32.70 19.53 0.68
CA PRO A 56 -32.59 20.38 -0.50
C PRO A 56 -31.57 19.83 -1.51
N PHE A 57 -31.93 19.86 -2.80
CA PHE A 57 -31.09 19.34 -3.88
C PHE A 57 -29.66 19.89 -3.86
N HIS A 58 -29.50 21.19 -3.58
CA HIS A 58 -28.19 21.83 -3.50
C HIS A 58 -27.30 21.18 -2.43
N ASP A 59 -27.88 20.85 -1.27
CA ASP A 59 -27.13 20.27 -0.14
C ASP A 59 -26.73 18.82 -0.44
N ILE A 60 -27.61 18.05 -1.07
CA ILE A 60 -27.30 16.69 -1.54
C ILE A 60 -26.16 16.73 -2.56
N LYS A 61 -26.25 17.63 -3.54
CA LYS A 61 -25.22 17.77 -4.58
C LYS A 61 -23.87 18.16 -3.97
N GLN A 62 -23.85 19.08 -3.01
CA GLN A 62 -22.62 19.44 -2.31
C GLN A 62 -22.00 18.23 -1.60
N GLN A 63 -22.82 17.41 -0.95
CA GLN A 63 -22.35 16.21 -0.27
C GLN A 63 -21.88 15.11 -1.25
N GLU A 64 -22.46 15.02 -2.44
CA GLU A 64 -21.98 14.14 -3.52
C GLU A 64 -20.60 14.56 -4.05
N GLU A 65 -20.31 15.87 -4.14
CA GLU A 65 -18.96 16.33 -4.49
C GLU A 65 -17.94 15.94 -3.42
N VAL A 66 -18.29 16.04 -2.12
CA VAL A 66 -17.43 15.55 -1.02
C VAL A 66 -17.15 14.04 -1.14
N LEU A 67 -18.18 13.24 -1.47
CA LEU A 67 -18.00 11.81 -1.72
C LEU A 67 -17.05 11.56 -2.91
N LYS A 68 -17.18 12.34 -3.98
CA LYS A 68 -16.32 12.24 -5.17
C LYS A 68 -14.87 12.62 -4.89
N GLU A 69 -14.63 13.64 -4.06
CA GLU A 69 -13.29 13.99 -3.59
C GLU A 69 -12.66 12.82 -2.82
N ALA A 70 -13.40 12.21 -1.89
CA ALA A 70 -12.95 11.03 -1.16
C ALA A 70 -12.65 9.86 -2.11
N GLN A 71 -13.47 9.64 -3.15
CA GLN A 71 -13.24 8.60 -4.17
C GLN A 71 -11.95 8.86 -4.96
N THR A 72 -11.63 10.13 -5.22
CA THR A 72 -10.40 10.53 -5.87
C THR A 72 -9.18 10.23 -4.99
N CYS A 73 -9.26 10.51 -3.69
CA CYS A 73 -8.20 10.14 -2.73
C CYS A 73 -8.00 8.62 -2.64
N LEU A 74 -9.09 7.84 -2.64
CA LEU A 74 -9.00 6.38 -2.67
C LEU A 74 -8.25 5.88 -3.92
N ALA A 75 -8.55 6.44 -5.09
CA ALA A 75 -7.89 6.06 -6.33
C ALA A 75 -6.38 6.38 -6.31
N ASP A 76 -5.99 7.53 -5.74
CA ASP A 76 -4.56 7.86 -5.53
C ASP A 76 -3.88 6.86 -4.60
N ALA A 77 -4.51 6.55 -3.46
CA ALA A 77 -3.97 5.59 -2.50
C ALA A 77 -3.79 4.19 -3.12
N LYS A 78 -4.73 3.74 -3.97
CA LYS A 78 -4.60 2.48 -4.71
C LYS A 78 -3.38 2.48 -5.63
N ARG A 79 -3.17 3.55 -6.42
CA ARG A 79 -2.00 3.66 -7.30
C ARG A 79 -0.69 3.66 -6.52
N ARG A 80 -0.65 4.35 -5.38
CA ARG A 80 0.54 4.38 -4.51
C ARG A 80 0.81 3.01 -3.86
N LEU A 81 -0.22 2.25 -3.52
CA LEU A 81 -0.07 0.90 -2.99
C LEU A 81 0.43 -0.07 -4.07
N ASP A 82 -0.15 -0.02 -5.26
CA ASP A 82 0.27 -0.84 -6.41
C ASP A 82 1.75 -0.58 -6.75
N GLY A 83 2.15 0.69 -6.92
CA GLY A 83 3.55 1.04 -7.16
C GLY A 83 4.49 0.58 -6.03
N ALA A 84 4.08 0.70 -4.77
CA ALA A 84 4.88 0.20 -3.65
C ALA A 84 5.03 -1.32 -3.63
N ALA A 85 4.00 -2.05 -4.08
CA ALA A 85 4.02 -3.51 -4.17
C ALA A 85 4.89 -4.00 -5.33
N GLN A 86 4.81 -3.36 -6.50
CA GLN A 86 5.71 -3.60 -7.64
C GLN A 86 7.17 -3.31 -7.30
N ASP A 87 7.42 -2.21 -6.58
CA ASP A 87 8.74 -1.85 -6.07
C ASP A 87 9.32 -2.89 -5.10
N LEU A 88 8.45 -3.54 -4.31
CA LEU A 88 8.82 -4.61 -3.40
C LEU A 88 9.10 -5.90 -4.18
N GLU A 89 8.24 -6.25 -5.13
CA GLU A 89 8.44 -7.40 -6.03
C GLU A 89 9.77 -7.31 -6.78
N SER A 90 10.09 -6.15 -7.35
CA SER A 90 11.34 -5.91 -8.06
C SER A 90 12.56 -6.12 -7.15
N LEU A 91 12.49 -5.63 -5.90
CA LEU A 91 13.56 -5.87 -4.91
C LEU A 91 13.72 -7.36 -4.60
N LEU A 92 12.61 -8.11 -4.45
CA LEU A 92 12.66 -9.53 -4.13
C LEU A 92 13.33 -10.36 -5.22
N GLU A 93 13.19 -9.95 -6.49
CA GLU A 93 13.85 -10.61 -7.62
C GLU A 93 15.32 -10.17 -7.73
N GLU A 94 15.60 -8.86 -7.66
CA GLU A 94 16.95 -8.29 -7.78
C GLU A 94 17.90 -8.75 -6.68
N GLU A 95 17.43 -8.84 -5.43
CA GLU A 95 18.23 -9.12 -4.24
C GLU A 95 17.99 -10.55 -3.71
N LYS A 96 17.44 -11.45 -4.52
CA LYS A 96 17.04 -12.81 -4.10
C LYS A 96 18.14 -13.59 -3.39
N ASP A 97 19.34 -13.60 -3.96
CA ASP A 97 20.49 -14.30 -3.38
C ASP A 97 20.89 -13.64 -2.05
N ALA A 98 20.80 -12.31 -1.98
CA ALA A 98 21.13 -11.54 -0.80
C ALA A 98 20.13 -11.66 0.35
N LEU A 99 18.89 -12.00 0.02
CA LEU A 99 17.79 -12.18 0.97
C LEU A 99 17.60 -13.65 1.38
N SER A 100 18.36 -14.59 0.81
CA SER A 100 18.20 -16.04 1.04
C SER A 100 18.34 -16.48 2.51
N GLY A 101 19.02 -15.70 3.35
CA GLY A 101 19.16 -15.96 4.78
C GLY A 101 18.04 -15.38 5.66
N GLU A 102 17.16 -14.55 5.12
CA GLU A 102 16.07 -13.90 5.84
C GLU A 102 14.74 -14.58 5.46
N THR A 103 14.17 -15.40 6.35
CA THR A 103 13.01 -16.23 6.00
C THR A 103 11.67 -15.58 6.37
N GLU A 104 11.55 -15.06 7.60
CA GLU A 104 10.27 -14.55 8.11
C GLU A 104 9.82 -13.28 7.35
N MET A 105 10.72 -12.31 7.19
CA MET A 105 10.40 -11.08 6.48
C MET A 105 10.21 -11.30 4.97
N LEU A 106 10.84 -12.34 4.41
CA LEU A 106 10.69 -12.70 3.00
C LEU A 106 9.32 -13.32 2.73
N GLU A 107 8.86 -14.24 3.58
CA GLU A 107 7.51 -14.82 3.49
C GLU A 107 6.43 -13.73 3.60
N GLU A 108 6.60 -12.79 4.54
CA GLU A 108 5.70 -11.64 4.65
C GLU A 108 5.72 -10.75 3.41
N ALA A 109 6.91 -10.44 2.88
CA ALA A 109 7.04 -9.62 1.68
C ALA A 109 6.37 -10.28 0.46
N GLN A 110 6.56 -11.60 0.29
CA GLN A 110 5.92 -12.39 -0.78
C GLN A 110 4.40 -12.41 -0.62
N ALA A 111 3.89 -12.55 0.60
CA ALA A 111 2.46 -12.48 0.86
C ALA A 111 1.87 -11.11 0.49
N LEU A 112 2.58 -10.02 0.82
CA LEU A 112 2.18 -8.67 0.43
C LEU A 112 2.19 -8.46 -1.08
N VAL A 113 3.23 -8.92 -1.78
CA VAL A 113 3.30 -8.85 -3.26
C VAL A 113 2.13 -9.61 -3.86
N LYS A 114 1.89 -10.86 -3.44
CA LYS A 114 0.75 -11.65 -3.93
C LYS A 114 -0.61 -10.99 -3.67
N GLN A 115 -0.73 -10.24 -2.58
CA GLN A 115 -1.97 -9.56 -2.23
C GLN A 115 -2.23 -8.31 -3.09
N TYR A 116 -1.17 -7.59 -3.49
CA TYR A 116 -1.30 -6.24 -4.03
C TYR A 116 -0.76 -6.05 -5.45
N VAL A 117 0.06 -6.97 -5.95
CA VAL A 117 0.43 -7.05 -7.36
C VAL A 117 -0.60 -7.95 -8.05
N VAL A 118 -1.26 -7.41 -9.08
CA VAL A 118 -2.26 -8.12 -9.87
C VAL A 118 -1.65 -8.42 -11.24
N ASP A 119 -1.68 -9.68 -11.66
CA ASP A 119 -1.30 -10.14 -13.02
C ASP A 119 -2.17 -9.51 -14.13
#